data_AF-A0A1L4FS54-F1
#
_entry.id   AF-A0A1L4FS54-F1
#
_cell.length_a   1.000
_cell.length_b   1.000
_cell.length_c   1.000
_cell.angle_alpha   90.00
_cell.angle_beta   90.00
_cell.angle_gamma   90.00
#
_symmetry.space_group_name_H-M   'P 1'
#
loop_
_entity.id
_entity.type
_entity.pdbx_description
1 polymer ?
#
loop_
_entity_poly.entity_id
_entity_poly.type
_entity_poly.pdbx_seq_one_letter_code
_entity_poly.pdbx_strand_id
1 'polypeptide(L)' 'MNIKNEVLTKLQKISKKTVHENDQLKELNLDSLDIAELIVDIEQKYNVRVSDDELNQLKLVSDVVDLFEKLVSKK' A
#
# COMPACT_ATOMS: atom_id res chain seq x y z
N MET A 1 4.63 -12.51 -8.80
CA MET A 1 4.01 -11.24 -9.24
C MET A 1 4.25 -10.23 -8.12
N ASN A 2 5.18 -9.30 -8.26
CA ASN A 2 5.61 -8.47 -7.12
C ASN A 2 4.67 -7.27 -6.92
N ILE A 3 3.55 -7.49 -6.24
CA ILE A 3 2.66 -6.43 -5.74
C ILE A 3 3.45 -5.40 -4.94
N LYS A 4 4.48 -5.87 -4.22
CA LYS A 4 5.50 -5.07 -3.54
C LYS A 4 6.01 -3.91 -4.39
N ASN A 5 6.47 -4.21 -5.60
CA ASN A 5 7.15 -3.22 -6.43
C ASN A 5 6.19 -2.17 -6.96
N GLU A 6 4.93 -2.54 -7.21
CA GLU A 6 3.87 -1.63 -7.62
C GLU A 6 3.49 -0.69 -6.47
N VAL A 7 3.25 -1.25 -5.29
CA VAL A 7 2.93 -0.49 -4.06
C VAL A 7 4.02 0.55 -3.81
N LEU A 8 5.29 0.13 -3.76
CA LEU A 8 6.44 1.02 -3.58
C LEU A 8 6.50 2.11 -4.66
N THR A 9 6.36 1.74 -5.93
CA THR A 9 6.47 2.70 -7.05
C THR A 9 5.42 3.81 -6.95
N LYS A 10 4.20 3.44 -6.55
CA LYS A 10 3.08 4.37 -6.44
C LYS A 10 3.22 5.27 -5.21
N LEU A 11 3.58 4.70 -4.07
CA LEU A 11 3.94 5.47 -2.88
C LEU A 11 5.05 6.47 -3.16
N GLN A 12 6.08 6.06 -3.91
CA GLN A 12 7.23 6.91 -4.23
C GLN A 12 6.83 8.09 -5.13
N LYS A 13 5.88 7.87 -6.05
CA LYS A 13 5.29 8.91 -6.90
C LYS A 13 4.50 9.94 -6.09
N ILE A 14 3.71 9.45 -5.14
CA ILE A 14 2.78 10.27 -4.35
C ILE A 14 3.53 11.06 -3.27
N SER A 15 4.33 10.36 -2.45
CA SER A 15 5.13 10.97 -1.36
C SER A 15 6.28 11.84 -1.88
N LYS A 16 6.62 11.75 -3.19
CA LYS A 16 7.79 12.41 -3.82
C LYS A 16 9.10 12.19 -3.05
N LYS A 17 9.17 11.11 -2.27
CA LYS A 17 10.27 10.68 -1.43
C LYS A 17 10.56 9.22 -1.71
N THR A 18 11.77 8.79 -1.36
CA THR A 18 12.13 7.37 -1.38
C THR A 18 11.25 6.64 -0.36
N VAL A 19 10.54 5.62 -0.82
CA VAL A 19 9.69 4.79 0.01
C VAL A 19 10.37 3.44 0.12
N HIS A 20 10.65 2.99 1.33
CA HIS A 20 11.12 1.64 1.58
C HIS A 20 10.02 0.78 2.19
N GLU A 21 10.23 -0.53 2.15
CA GLU A 21 9.35 -1.49 2.83
C GLU A 21 9.30 -1.26 4.35
N ASN A 22 10.38 -0.74 4.93
CA ASN A 22 10.46 -0.39 6.35
C ASN A 22 9.93 1.02 6.67
N ASP A 23 9.54 1.81 5.66
CA ASP A 23 8.94 3.13 5.92
C ASP A 23 7.52 3.00 6.40
N GLN A 24 7.17 3.84 7.38
CA GLN A 24 5.80 3.98 7.83
C GLN A 24 5.02 4.93 6.92
N LEU A 25 3.77 4.58 6.61
CA LEU A 25 2.86 5.45 5.85
C LEU A 25 2.70 6.83 6.50
N LYS A 26 2.77 6.88 7.85
CA LYS A 26 2.79 8.12 8.63
C LYS A 26 4.08 8.94 8.48
N GLU A 27 5.24 8.29 8.34
CA GLU A 27 6.52 8.99 8.17
C GLU A 27 6.68 9.59 6.77
N LEU A 28 6.04 8.95 5.78
CA LEU A 28 5.98 9.43 4.41
C LEU A 28 5.16 10.73 4.24
N ASN A 29 4.55 11.25 5.32
CA ASN A 29 3.71 12.45 5.30
C ASN A 29 2.67 12.39 4.17
N LEU A 30 2.09 11.21 3.96
CA LEU A 30 1.00 11.06 3.01
C LEU A 30 -0.23 11.71 3.63
N ASP A 31 -0.79 12.70 2.93
CA ASP A 31 -2.06 13.27 3.33
C ASP A 31 -3.17 12.21 3.16
N SER A 32 -4.29 12.36 3.87
CA SER A 32 -5.40 11.39 3.81
C SER A 32 -5.91 11.12 2.39
N LEU A 33 -5.73 12.08 1.47
CA LEU A 33 -6.06 11.95 0.06
C LEU A 33 -5.07 11.03 -0.69
N ASP A 34 -3.77 11.20 -0.42
CA ASP A 34 -2.67 10.44 -1.01
C ASP A 34 -2.74 8.96 -0.62
N ILE A 35 -3.07 8.68 0.65
CA ILE A 35 -3.26 7.31 1.15
C ILE A 35 -4.48 6.66 0.48
N ALA A 36 -5.59 7.39 0.37
CA ALA A 36 -6.82 6.86 -0.23
C ALA A 36 -6.65 6.52 -1.71
N GLU A 37 -6.01 7.39 -2.49
CA GLU A 37 -5.75 7.15 -3.93
C GLU A 37 -4.85 5.93 -4.14
N LEU A 38 -3.80 5.80 -3.31
CA LEU A 38 -2.90 4.65 -3.34
C LEU A 38 -3.64 3.33 -3.12
N ILE A 39 -4.44 3.26 -2.05
CA ILE A 39 -5.13 2.03 -1.68
C ILE A 39 -6.11 1.62 -2.79
N VAL A 40 -6.93 2.57 -3.25
CA VAL A 40 -7.95 2.31 -4.28
C VAL A 40 -7.32 1.81 -5.57
N ASP A 41 -6.21 2.41 -6.01
CA ASP A 41 -5.54 2.01 -7.24
C ASP A 41 -5.00 0.57 -7.14
N ILE A 42 -4.40 0.21 -6.00
CA ILE A 42 -3.85 -1.14 -5.79
C ILE A 42 -4.96 -2.18 -5.62
N GLU A 43 -6.04 -1.87 -4.88
CA GLU A 43 -7.22 -2.72 -4.80
C GLU A 43 -7.81 -3.02 -6.18
N GLN A 44 -8.00 -1.99 -7.01
CA GLN A 44 -8.53 -2.13 -8.37
C GLN A 44 -7.59 -2.96 -9.25
N LYS A 45 -6.30 -2.68 -9.22
CA LYS A 45 -5.32 -3.31 -10.11
C LYS A 45 -5.13 -4.80 -9.83
N TYR A 46 -5.21 -5.19 -8.56
CA TYR A 46 -5.05 -6.57 -8.13
C TYR A 46 -6.38 -7.28 -7.86
N ASN A 47 -7.50 -6.57 -8.03
CA ASN A 47 -8.85 -7.04 -7.75
C ASN A 47 -8.94 -7.66 -6.33
N VAL A 48 -8.28 -7.04 -5.37
CA VAL A 48 -8.37 -7.40 -3.95
C VAL A 48 -9.24 -6.39 -3.21
N ARG A 49 -9.70 -6.78 -2.03
CA ARG A 49 -10.43 -5.89 -1.13
C ARG A 49 -9.68 -5.76 0.18
N VAL A 50 -9.32 -4.53 0.54
CA VAL A 50 -8.77 -4.21 1.86
C VAL A 50 -9.89 -3.60 2.67
N SER A 51 -10.12 -4.13 3.87
CA SER A 51 -11.13 -3.55 4.77
C SER A 51 -10.54 -2.33 5.47
N ASP A 52 -11.38 -1.35 5.84
CA ASP A 52 -10.94 -0.19 6.62
C ASP A 52 -10.18 -0.57 7.88
N ASP A 53 -10.55 -1.68 8.53
CA ASP A 53 -9.83 -2.25 9.68
C ASP A 53 -8.39 -2.66 9.33
N GLU A 54 -8.22 -3.41 8.23
CA GLU A 54 -6.90 -3.81 7.73
C GLU A 54 -6.11 -2.53 7.43
N LEU A 55 -6.70 -1.60 6.68
CA LEU A 55 -6.11 -0.30 6.32
C LEU A 55 -5.68 0.53 7.55
N ASN A 56 -6.46 0.49 8.64
CA ASN A 56 -6.11 1.13 9.92
C ASN A 56 -5.00 0.37 10.68
N GLN A 57 -4.91 -0.95 10.49
CA GLN A 57 -3.83 -1.77 11.02
C GLN A 57 -2.51 -1.58 10.24
N LEU A 58 -2.59 -1.18 8.96
CA LEU A 58 -1.43 -0.90 8.10
C LEU A 58 -0.63 0.30 8.61
N LYS A 59 0.48 0.01 9.29
CA LYS A 59 1.43 1.04 9.77
C LYS A 59 2.64 1.20 8.86
N LEU A 60 3.02 0.13 8.17
CA LEU A 60 4.24 0.00 7.37
C LEU A 60 3.89 -0.44 5.96
N VAL A 61 4.69 0.00 4.99
CA VAL A 61 4.54 -0.44 3.60
C VAL A 61 4.72 -1.95 3.46
N SER A 62 5.63 -2.56 4.24
CA SER A 62 5.78 -4.03 4.29
C SER A 62 4.49 -4.74 4.67
N ASP A 63 3.74 -4.19 5.63
CA ASP A 63 2.52 -4.81 6.15
C ASP A 63 1.42 -4.80 5.08
N VAL A 64 1.30 -3.67 4.36
CA VAL A 64 0.41 -3.51 3.21
C VAL A 64 0.78 -4.58 2.18
N VAL A 65 2.04 -4.64 1.79
CA VAL A 65 2.51 -5.56 0.75
C VAL A 65 2.26 -7.01 1.12
N ASP A 66 2.56 -7.43 2.35
CA ASP A 66 2.37 -8.82 2.81
C ASP A 66 0.89 -9.21 2.84
N LEU A 67 0.03 -8.29 3.30
CA LEU A 67 -1.41 -8.45 3.35
C LEU A 67 -1.99 -8.58 1.94
N PHE A 68 -1.58 -7.70 1.04
CA PHE A 68 -1.96 -7.73 -0.37
C PHE A 68 -1.44 -8.99 -1.08
N GLU A 69 -0.19 -9.44 -0.84
CA GLU A 69 0.33 -10.70 -1.37
C GLU A 69 -0.50 -11.89 -0.89
N LYS A 70 -0.85 -11.94 0.39
CA LYS A 70 -1.73 -12.99 0.93
C LYS A 70 -3.10 -12.99 0.27
N LEU A 71 -3.71 -11.82 0.07
CA LEU A 71 -5.02 -11.69 -0.56
C LEU A 71 -4.98 -12.14 -2.03
N VAL A 72 -3.96 -11.72 -2.79
CA VAL A 72 -3.79 -12.11 -4.20
C VAL A 72 -3.44 -13.59 -4.33
N SER A 73 -2.58 -14.13 -3.46
CA SER A 73 -2.12 -15.52 -3.52
C SER A 73 -3.17 -16.54 -3.07
N LYS A 74 -4.25 -16.09 -2.41
CA LYS A 74 -5.37 -16.96 -2.01
C LYS A 74 -6.42 -17.17 -3.11
N LYS A 75 -6.16 -16.66 -4.32
CA LYS A 75 -7.02 -16.74 -5.50
C LYS A 75 -6.45 -17.74 -6.50
#